data_AF-A0A914FWF0-F1
#
_entry.id   AF-A0A914FWF0-F1
#
_cell.length_a   1.000
_cell.length_b   1.000
_cell.length_c   1.000
_cell.angle_alpha   90.00
_cell.angle_beta   90.00
_cell.angle_gamma   90.00
#
_symmetry.space_group_name_H-M   'P 1'
#
loop_
_entity.id
_entity.type
_entity.pdbx_description
1 polymer ?
#
loop_
_entity_poly.entity_id
_entity_poly.type
_entity_poly.pdbx_seq_one_letter_code
_entity_poly.pdbx_strand_id
1 'polypeptide(L)'
;MASAAVISPVAISEVAELTKYVQKSLLEATEDIKKREESLLKLGKLLSEAKELEQLKILIHDSRPFFSLVGAARAVMIIRNLIELCLK
;
A
#
# COMPACT_ATOMS: atom_id res chain seq x y z
N MET A 1 -2.58 -28.05 -8.62
CA MET A 1 -1.68 -27.22 -9.46
C MET A 1 -1.62 -25.83 -8.84
N ALA A 2 -0.64 -25.57 -7.98
CA ALA A 2 -0.43 -24.25 -7.39
C ALA A 2 0.34 -23.41 -8.41
N SER A 3 -0.34 -22.46 -9.05
CA SER A 3 0.31 -21.45 -9.88
C SER A 3 0.97 -20.47 -8.92
N ALA A 4 2.21 -20.75 -8.54
CA ALA A 4 3.10 -19.76 -7.95
C ALA A 4 3.35 -18.72 -9.05
N ALA A 5 2.59 -17.62 -9.02
CA ALA A 5 2.92 -16.46 -9.81
C ALA A 5 4.35 -16.08 -9.45
N VAL A 6 5.23 -16.12 -10.45
CA VAL A 6 6.65 -15.82 -10.34
C VAL A 6 6.77 -14.34 -10.00
N ILE A 7 6.75 -14.01 -8.70
CA ILE A 7 7.16 -12.71 -8.22
C ILE A 7 8.69 -12.70 -8.36
N SER A 8 9.19 -11.79 -9.20
CA SER A 8 10.63 -11.51 -9.33
C SER A 8 11.27 -11.37 -7.93
N PRO A 9 12.45 -11.95 -7.66
CA PRO A 9 13.13 -11.83 -6.36
C PRO A 9 13.31 -10.38 -5.89
N VAL A 10 13.43 -9.45 -6.84
CA VAL A 10 13.49 -7.99 -6.59
C VAL A 10 12.20 -7.44 -6.02
N ALA A 11 11.04 -7.87 -6.54
CA ALA A 11 9.74 -7.37 -6.11
C ALA A 11 9.42 -7.83 -4.68
N ILE A 12 9.90 -9.01 -4.26
CA ILE A 12 9.74 -9.50 -2.87
C ILE A 12 10.50 -8.61 -1.88
N SER A 13 11.73 -8.20 -2.22
CA SER A 13 12.53 -7.32 -1.37
C SER A 13 11.92 -5.92 -1.26
N GLU A 14 11.47 -5.36 -2.39
CA GLU A 14 10.90 -4.02 -2.45
C GLU A 14 9.53 -3.93 -1.74
N VAL A 15 8.68 -4.94 -1.87
CA VAL A 15 7.40 -5.03 -1.13
C VAL A 15 7.65 -5.13 0.37
N ALA A 16 8.64 -5.92 0.81
CA ALA A 16 8.96 -6.08 2.23
C ALA A 16 9.51 -4.79 2.85
N GLU A 17 10.37 -4.06 2.15
CA GLU A 17 10.91 -2.78 2.60
C GLU A 17 9.83 -1.70 2.67
N LEU A 18 8.99 -1.58 1.64
CA LEU A 18 7.88 -0.63 1.62
C LEU A 18 6.83 -0.95 2.68
N THR A 19 6.54 -2.23 2.93
CA THR A 19 5.61 -2.64 4.00
C THR A 19 6.14 -2.23 5.36
N LYS A 20 7.43 -2.50 5.63
CA LYS A 20 8.08 -2.05 6.87
C LYS A 20 8.07 -0.53 7.01
N TYR A 21 8.33 0.19 5.91
CA TYR A 21 8.28 1.65 5.90
C TYR A 21 6.87 2.17 6.21
N VAL A 22 5.84 1.67 5.53
CA VAL A 22 4.44 2.05 5.76
C VAL A 22 4.03 1.73 7.21
N GLN A 23 4.38 0.56 7.74
CA GLN A 23 4.09 0.19 9.13
C GLN A 23 4.83 1.06 10.15
N LYS A 24 6.10 1.39 9.91
CA LYS A 24 6.87 2.30 10.77
C LYS A 24 6.29 3.71 10.74
N SER A 25 5.95 4.20 9.54
CA SER A 25 5.32 5.50 9.33
C SER A 25 3.93 5.61 9.99
N LEU A 26 3.23 4.48 10.18
CA LEU A 26 1.97 4.40 10.93
C LEU A 26 2.12 4.73 12.41
N LEU A 27 3.31 4.53 12.98
CA LEU A 27 3.60 4.78 14.39
C LEU A 27 4.28 6.14 14.62
N GLU A 28 4.99 6.67 13.63
CA GLU A 28 5.76 7.93 13.74
C GLU A 28 5.00 9.10 13.09
N ALA A 29 4.46 9.99 13.93
CA ALA A 29 3.67 11.16 13.50
C ALA A 29 4.50 12.27 12.81
N THR A 30 5.82 12.15 12.76
CA THR A 30 6.76 13.18 12.27
C THR A 30 7.18 13.01 10.82
N GLU A 31 6.72 11.97 10.12
CA GLU A 31 7.10 11.74 8.71
C GLU A 31 6.30 12.59 7.71
N ASP A 32 6.98 12.93 6.61
CA ASP A 32 6.43 13.69 5.50
C ASP A 32 5.25 12.95 4.87
N ILE A 33 4.05 13.51 5.08
CA ILE A 33 2.77 12.96 4.62
C ILE A 33 2.81 12.62 3.12
N LYS A 34 3.53 13.40 2.30
CA LYS A 34 3.62 13.16 0.85
C LYS A 34 4.40 11.90 0.53
N LYS A 35 5.57 11.70 1.14
CA LYS A 35 6.39 10.49 0.94
C LYS A 35 5.65 9.22 1.36
N ARG A 36 4.86 9.35 2.41
CA ARG A 36 4.03 8.26 2.93
C ARG A 36 2.89 7.90 1.97
N GLU A 37 2.22 8.91 1.41
CA GLU A 37 1.23 8.71 0.35
C GLU A 37 1.84 8.01 -0.87
N GLU A 38 2.98 8.49 -1.35
CA GLU A 38 3.70 7.90 -2.49
C GLU A 38 4.07 6.43 -2.23
N SER A 39 4.58 6.13 -1.04
CA SER A 39 4.95 4.77 -0.63
C SER A 39 3.75 3.84 -0.55
N LEU A 40 2.62 4.32 -0.01
CA LEU A 40 1.37 3.56 0.08
C LEU A 40 0.82 3.21 -1.31
N LEU A 41 0.78 4.18 -2.23
CA LEU A 41 0.31 3.95 -3.61
C LEU A 41 1.25 3.03 -4.38
N LYS A 42 2.56 3.18 -4.21
CA LYS A 42 3.56 2.31 -4.84
C LYS A 42 3.42 0.86 -4.36
N LEU A 43 3.28 0.66 -3.05
CA LEU A 43 3.05 -0.67 -2.48
C LEU A 43 1.74 -1.27 -2.99
N GLY A 44 0.67 -0.47 -3.06
CA GLY A 44 -0.61 -0.92 -3.61
C GLY A 44 -0.50 -1.39 -5.07
N LYS A 45 0.28 -0.68 -5.89
CA LYS A 45 0.53 -1.05 -7.29
C LYS A 45 1.30 -2.38 -7.39
N LEU A 46 2.34 -2.56 -6.57
CA LEU A 46 3.13 -3.80 -6.54
C LEU A 46 2.28 -5.01 -6.13
N LEU A 47 1.40 -4.84 -5.12
CA LEU A 47 0.50 -5.91 -4.69
C LEU A 47 -0.55 -6.27 -5.76
N SER A 48 -1.08 -5.26 -6.46
CA SER A 48 -1.99 -5.46 -7.59
C SER A 48 -1.31 -6.19 -8.75
N GLU A 49 -0.09 -5.79 -9.14
CA GLU A 49 0.70 -6.47 -10.16
C GLU A 49 1.07 -7.91 -9.77
N ALA A 50 1.32 -8.15 -8.49
CA ALA A 50 1.57 -9.49 -7.93
C ALA A 50 0.30 -10.35 -7.77
N LYS A 51 -0.90 -9.80 -8.05
CA LYS A 51 -2.21 -10.44 -7.83
C LYS A 51 -2.48 -10.83 -6.37
N GLU A 52 -1.83 -10.15 -5.42
CA GLU A 52 -1.94 -10.35 -3.97
C GLU A 52 -3.09 -9.51 -3.40
N LEU A 53 -4.32 -9.81 -3.81
CA LEU A 53 -5.51 -9.03 -3.43
C LEU A 53 -5.79 -8.99 -1.92
N GLU A 54 -5.50 -10.08 -1.21
CA GLU A 54 -5.69 -10.13 0.25
C GLU A 54 -4.73 -9.18 0.97
N GLN A 55 -3.46 -9.13 0.54
CA GLN A 55 -2.48 -8.19 1.08
C GLN A 55 -2.86 -6.73 0.77
N LEU A 56 -3.43 -6.47 -0.41
CA LEU A 56 -3.89 -5.13 -0.78
C LEU A 56 -5.08 -4.67 0.09
N LYS A 57 -6.01 -5.57 0.42
CA LYS A 57 -7.10 -5.28 1.37
C LYS A 57 -6.57 -4.99 2.78
N ILE A 58 -5.63 -5.79 3.26
CA ILE A 58 -4.96 -5.57 4.56
C ILE A 58 -4.27 -4.21 4.56
N LEU A 59 -3.55 -3.86 3.49
CA LEU A 59 -2.89 -2.56 3.36
C LEU A 59 -3.88 -1.39 3.49
N ILE A 60 -5.02 -1.45 2.80
CA ILE A 60 -6.08 -0.42 2.87
C ILE A 60 -6.66 -0.32 4.29
N HIS A 61 -6.86 -1.47 4.96
CA HIS A 61 -7.36 -1.51 6.32
C HIS A 61 -6.37 -0.86 7.30
N ASP A 62 -5.11 -1.25 7.23
CA ASP A 62 -4.06 -0.80 8.16
C ASP A 62 -3.66 0.66 7.95
N SER A 63 -3.90 1.20 6.75
CA SER A 63 -3.68 2.62 6.44
C SER A 63 -4.82 3.55 6.86
N ARG A 64 -5.90 3.04 7.48
CA ARG A 64 -6.98 3.89 8.02
C ARG A 64 -6.52 5.04 8.93
N PRO A 65 -5.59 4.85 9.88
CA PRO A 65 -5.09 5.95 10.70
C PRO A 65 -4.37 7.04 9.90
N PHE A 66 -3.73 6.68 8.77
CA PHE A 66 -3.09 7.63 7.87
C PHE A 66 -4.11 8.54 7.18
N PHE A 67 -5.26 7.99 6.76
CA PHE A 67 -6.30 8.76 6.09
C PHE A 67 -6.87 9.88 6.96
N SER A 68 -6.86 9.72 8.28
CA SER A 68 -7.24 10.77 9.22
C SER A 68 -6.24 11.94 9.24
N LEU A 69 -4.99 11.75 8.82
CA LEU A 69 -3.94 12.77 8.82
C LEU A 69 -3.92 13.65 7.56
N VAL A 70 -4.35 13.12 6.41
CA VAL A 70 -4.23 13.79 5.10
C VAL A 70 -5.43 14.66 4.71
N GLY A 71 -6.51 14.61 5.50
CA GLY A 71 -7.77 15.32 5.25
C GLY A 71 -8.72 14.57 4.31
N ALA A 72 -10.03 14.82 4.47
CA ALA A 72 -11.10 14.01 3.87
C ALA A 72 -11.02 13.90 2.34
N ALA A 73 -10.79 15.01 1.62
CA ALA A 73 -10.72 15.00 0.16
C ALA A 73 -9.55 14.13 -0.35
N ARG A 74 -8.38 14.25 0.29
CA ARG A 74 -7.19 13.50 -0.09
C ARG A 74 -7.31 12.02 0.27
N ALA A 75 -7.86 11.72 1.44
CA ALA A 75 -8.18 10.36 1.86
C ALA A 75 -9.07 9.63 0.84
N VAL A 76 -10.16 10.28 0.40
CA VAL A 76 -11.08 9.70 -0.60
C VAL A 76 -10.36 9.43 -1.92
N MET A 77 -9.52 10.35 -2.39
CA MET A 77 -8.70 10.13 -3.59
C MET A 77 -7.79 8.91 -3.46
N ILE A 78 -7.07 8.78 -2.34
CA ILE A 78 -6.13 7.68 -2.12
C ILE A 78 -6.88 6.35 -2.02
N ILE A 79 -7.96 6.29 -1.23
CA ILE A 79 -8.78 5.09 -1.06
C ILE A 79 -9.35 4.65 -2.40
N ARG A 80 -9.87 5.58 -3.20
CA ARG A 80 -10.38 5.27 -4.55
C ARG A 80 -9.30 4.65 -5.42
N ASN A 81 -8.11 5.23 -5.48
CA ASN A 81 -7.00 4.70 -6.28
C ASN A 81 -6.62 3.27 -5.83
N LEU A 82 -6.57 3.02 -4.53
CA LEU A 82 -6.27 1.69 -3.99
C LEU A 82 -7.38 0.67 -4.31
N ILE A 83 -8.65 1.08 -4.24
CA ILE A 83 -9.78 0.21 -4.63
C ILE A 83 -9.77 -0.08 -6.13
N GLU A 84 -9.47 0.91 -6.97
CA GLU A 84 -9.33 0.70 -8.42
C GLU A 84 -8.23 -0.32 -8.75
N LEU A 85 -7.16 -0.40 -7.94
CA LEU A 85 -6.13 -1.45 -8.05
C LEU A 85 -6.61 -2.84 -7.61
N CYS A 86 -7.63 -2.93 -6.74
CA CYS A 86 -8.27 -4.20 -6.39
C CYS A 86 -9.23 -4.73 -7.47
N LEU A 87 -9.67 -3.87 -8.39
CA LEU A 87 -10.65 -4.18 -9.42
C LEU A 87 -10.04 -4.51 -10.78
N LYS A 88 -8.71 -4.38 -10.91
CA LYS A 88 -7.92 -4.75 -12.10
C LYS A 88 -7.43 -6.19 -12.01
#